data_AF-A0A158NNE0-F1
#
_entry.id   AF-A0A158NNE0-F1
#
_cell.length_a   1.000
_cell.length_b   1.000
_cell.length_c   1.000
_cell.angle_alpha   90.00
_cell.angle_beta   90.00
_cell.angle_gamma   90.00
#
_symmetry.space_group_name_H-M   'P 1'
#
loop_
_entity.id
_entity.type
_entity.pdbx_description
1 polymer ?
#
loop_
_entity_poly.entity_id
_entity_poly.type
_entity_poly.pdbx_seq_one_letter_code
_entity_poly.pdbx_strand_id
1 'polypeptide(L)'
;MVHMTSGEVETDKMDESVRYFNYLRTLADLTALASIMAVQFKRMLNKELSHFSESSKSGNQISEYICSTFLDKQQELDLPSLRIEDAVAAAGSADARAAKKKDRAQRGPAAMSHISGVKRPLTHTNSFTGERVPLHGVETPHEDELGKLLSDIDKWGIDIFRIGELSNNRPLTCVAYTAFQSRDLLKSLAIPPKTFVTFMMTLEDHYVKDNPFHNSLHAADVTQSTHTLLNTPALESVFTPLEITAALFAASIHDVDHPGLTNQFLINSSSELALMYNDESVLENHHLAVAFKLLQNEGCDIFVNMTKKQRQTLRKMVIDMVLSTDMSKHMSLLADLKTMVETKKVAGSGVLLLDNYTDRIQVLENLVHCADLSNPTKPLTLYRRWVSLLMEEFFLQGDREREQNMDISPMCDRHSATIEKSQVGFIDYIVHPLWETWADLVHPDAQEILDTLEENRDWYQSMIPPSPPSDDQQQSGTNESQQQDRIHFQVTLEEGDETSEAVEGGDTGGGDDGGGGEFSSEDPGGETEENATEAGM
;
A
#
# COMPACT_ATOMS: atom_id res chain seq x y z
N MET A 1 16.22 55.58 -21.54
CA MET A 1 16.76 55.42 -20.18
C MET A 1 15.66 55.84 -19.22
N VAL A 2 14.76 54.92 -18.88
CA VAL A 2 13.66 55.19 -17.95
C VAL A 2 14.17 54.89 -16.55
N HIS A 3 14.10 55.87 -15.65
CA HIS A 3 14.35 55.66 -14.23
C HIS A 3 13.13 54.93 -13.66
N MET A 4 13.22 53.61 -13.48
CA MET A 4 12.38 52.93 -12.49
C MET A 4 12.83 53.43 -11.11
N THR A 5 11.86 53.93 -10.33
CA THR A 5 12.10 54.43 -8.99
C THR A 5 12.22 53.25 -8.02
N SER A 6 13.02 53.40 -6.98
CA SER A 6 13.36 52.29 -6.07
C SER A 6 12.17 51.71 -5.30
N GLY A 7 11.02 52.39 -5.26
CA GLY A 7 9.80 51.92 -4.59
C GLY A 7 9.01 50.86 -5.37
N GLU A 8 8.94 50.95 -6.71
CA GLU A 8 8.16 49.99 -7.51
C GLU A 8 8.76 48.57 -7.44
N VAL A 9 10.09 48.47 -7.45
CA VAL A 9 10.84 47.21 -7.30
C VAL A 9 10.70 46.61 -5.89
N GLU A 10 10.40 47.44 -4.89
CA GLU A 10 10.22 47.01 -3.50
C GLU A 10 8.80 46.48 -3.26
N THR A 11 7.79 47.11 -3.86
CA THR A 11 6.39 46.62 -3.81
C THR A 11 6.18 45.31 -4.57
N ASP A 12 6.81 45.14 -5.75
CA ASP A 12 6.67 43.93 -6.57
C ASP A 12 7.26 42.71 -5.86
N LYS A 13 8.44 42.88 -5.23
CA LYS A 13 9.05 41.87 -4.36
C LYS A 13 8.23 41.55 -3.12
N MET A 14 7.48 42.53 -2.60
CA MET A 14 6.65 42.34 -1.42
C MET A 14 5.39 41.53 -1.76
N ASP A 15 4.76 41.77 -2.92
CA ASP A 15 3.66 40.94 -3.42
C ASP A 15 4.16 39.52 -3.76
N GLU A 16 5.30 39.38 -4.44
CA GLU A 16 5.90 38.06 -4.72
C GLU A 16 6.23 37.30 -3.42
N SER A 17 6.76 37.98 -2.40
CA SER A 17 7.01 37.39 -1.07
C SER A 17 5.73 37.04 -0.31
N VAL A 18 4.65 37.82 -0.44
CA VAL A 18 3.34 37.53 0.19
C VAL A 18 2.65 36.38 -0.51
N ARG A 19 2.72 36.29 -1.85
CA ARG A 19 2.27 35.10 -2.59
C ARG A 19 3.07 33.87 -2.23
N TYR A 20 4.40 33.97 -2.12
CA TYR A 20 5.25 32.87 -1.69
C TYR A 20 4.95 32.44 -0.25
N PHE A 21 4.73 33.38 0.67
CA PHE A 21 4.33 33.08 2.05
C PHE A 21 2.94 32.43 2.13
N ASN A 22 1.96 32.93 1.37
CA ASN A 22 0.63 32.30 1.29
C ASN A 22 0.69 30.91 0.65
N TYR A 23 1.51 30.70 -0.38
CA TYR A 23 1.75 29.40 -1.00
C TYR A 23 2.43 28.43 -0.03
N LEU A 24 3.46 28.87 0.71
CA LEU A 24 4.08 28.08 1.78
C LEU A 24 3.10 27.75 2.90
N ARG A 25 2.19 28.68 3.24
CA ARG A 25 1.10 28.42 4.20
C ARG A 25 0.15 27.36 3.66
N THR A 26 -0.34 27.49 2.43
CA THR A 26 -1.21 26.48 1.80
C THR A 26 -0.54 25.11 1.68
N LEU A 27 0.77 25.04 1.40
CA LEU A 27 1.51 23.77 1.42
C LEU A 27 1.63 23.19 2.83
N ALA A 28 1.90 24.02 3.84
CA ALA A 28 1.93 23.59 5.25
C ALA A 28 0.54 23.13 5.72
N ASP A 29 -0.52 23.83 5.31
CA ASP A 29 -1.92 23.48 5.58
C ASP A 29 -2.27 22.14 4.90
N LEU A 30 -1.84 21.88 3.66
CA LEU A 30 -2.07 20.60 2.97
C LEU A 30 -1.31 19.43 3.62
N THR A 31 -0.05 19.60 4.01
CA THR A 31 0.70 18.56 4.75
C THR A 31 0.10 18.32 6.15
N ALA A 32 -0.38 19.38 6.80
CA ALA A 32 -1.12 19.28 8.05
C ALA A 32 -2.48 18.59 7.86
N LEU A 33 -3.21 18.88 6.77
CA LEU A 33 -4.48 18.24 6.43
C LEU A 33 -4.31 16.74 6.19
N ALA A 34 -3.33 16.31 5.39
CA ALA A 34 -3.02 14.89 5.22
C ALA A 34 -2.70 14.20 6.57
N SER A 35 -1.90 14.86 7.41
CA SER A 35 -1.59 14.37 8.77
C SER A 35 -2.81 14.30 9.69
N ILE A 36 -3.69 15.31 9.64
CA ILE A 36 -4.94 15.38 10.40
C ILE A 36 -5.92 14.31 9.92
N MET A 37 -6.06 14.12 8.60
CA MET A 37 -6.88 13.08 8.00
C MET A 37 -6.36 11.69 8.34
N ALA A 38 -5.04 11.45 8.32
CA ALA A 38 -4.47 10.19 8.78
C ALA A 38 -4.81 9.91 10.26
N VAL A 39 -4.74 10.92 11.14
CA VAL A 39 -5.12 10.78 12.56
C VAL A 39 -6.64 10.59 12.73
N GLN A 40 -7.47 11.32 11.98
CA GLN A 40 -8.92 11.17 11.99
C GLN A 40 -9.36 9.80 11.47
N PHE A 41 -8.76 9.33 10.37
CA PHE A 41 -9.05 8.02 9.78
C PHE A 41 -8.60 6.89 10.71
N LYS A 42 -7.39 6.97 11.30
CA LYS A 42 -6.94 6.03 12.35
C LYS A 42 -7.90 6.00 13.55
N ARG A 43 -8.42 7.16 14.00
CA ARG A 43 -9.43 7.24 15.07
C ARG A 43 -10.79 6.65 14.66
N MET A 44 -11.25 6.92 13.45
CA MET A 44 -12.52 6.40 12.93
C MET A 44 -12.45 4.89 12.75
N LEU A 45 -11.39 4.39 12.11
CA LEU A 45 -11.13 2.96 11.97
C LEU A 45 -11.05 2.27 13.33
N ASN A 46 -10.33 2.83 14.32
CA ASN A 46 -10.30 2.28 15.68
C ASN A 46 -11.70 2.20 16.33
N LYS A 47 -12.58 3.17 16.07
CA LYS A 47 -13.96 3.17 16.58
C LYS A 47 -14.80 2.08 15.90
N GLU A 48 -14.73 1.98 14.57
CA GLU A 48 -15.44 0.96 13.79
C GLU A 48 -14.95 -0.46 14.13
N LEU A 49 -13.63 -0.65 14.24
CA LEU A 49 -13.02 -1.93 14.63
C LEU A 49 -13.34 -2.32 16.08
N SER A 50 -13.52 -1.35 16.98
CA SER A 50 -13.98 -1.62 18.36
C SER A 50 -15.42 -2.15 18.35
N HIS A 51 -16.33 -1.50 17.63
CA HIS A 51 -17.71 -1.97 17.46
C HIS A 51 -17.78 -3.35 16.76
N PHE A 52 -16.93 -3.56 15.75
CA PHE A 52 -16.82 -4.85 15.06
C PHE A 52 -16.22 -5.95 15.94
N SER A 53 -15.27 -5.63 16.82
CA SER A 53 -14.70 -6.55 17.82
C SER A 53 -15.78 -7.06 18.78
N GLU A 54 -16.58 -6.14 19.34
CA GLU A 54 -17.66 -6.48 20.28
C GLU A 54 -18.74 -7.39 19.65
N SER A 55 -18.91 -7.36 18.33
CA SER A 55 -19.91 -8.17 17.62
C SER A 55 -19.73 -9.69 17.77
N SER A 56 -18.49 -10.17 17.87
CA SER A 56 -18.17 -11.61 17.78
C SER A 56 -16.70 -11.93 18.00
N LYS A 57 -16.39 -13.15 18.46
CA LYS A 57 -14.99 -13.63 18.60
C LYS A 57 -14.16 -13.50 17.32
N SER A 58 -14.76 -13.80 16.16
CA SER A 58 -14.13 -13.61 14.86
C SER A 58 -13.95 -12.14 14.49
N GLY A 59 -14.90 -11.27 14.88
CA GLY A 59 -14.76 -9.82 14.76
C GLY A 59 -13.55 -9.30 15.55
N ASN A 60 -13.37 -9.78 16.79
CA ASN A 60 -12.19 -9.43 17.58
C ASN A 60 -10.88 -9.89 16.93
N GLN A 61 -10.79 -11.14 16.46
CA GLN A 61 -9.56 -11.64 15.80
C GLN A 61 -9.20 -10.81 14.55
N ILE A 62 -10.19 -10.42 13.74
CA ILE A 62 -9.99 -9.58 12.55
C ILE A 62 -9.59 -8.15 12.97
N SER A 63 -10.22 -7.58 13.99
CA SER A 63 -9.88 -6.28 14.55
C SER A 63 -8.43 -6.25 15.08
N GLU A 64 -8.03 -7.24 15.86
CA GLU A 64 -6.66 -7.39 16.36
C GLU A 64 -5.66 -7.50 15.21
N TYR A 65 -5.95 -8.34 14.19
CA TYR A 65 -5.13 -8.46 12.99
C TYR A 65 -4.96 -7.12 12.27
N ILE A 66 -6.05 -6.39 12.01
CA ILE A 66 -6.00 -5.10 11.32
C ILE A 66 -5.19 -4.08 12.12
N CYS A 67 -5.45 -3.96 13.43
CA CYS A 67 -4.71 -3.05 14.31
C CYS A 67 -3.23 -3.42 14.44
N SER A 68 -2.87 -4.71 14.40
CA SER A 68 -1.48 -5.14 14.50
C SER A 68 -0.66 -4.97 13.21
N THR A 69 -1.34 -4.93 12.06
CA THR A 69 -0.72 -4.99 10.72
C THR A 69 -0.78 -3.67 9.96
N PHE A 70 -1.90 -2.93 10.04
CA PHE A 70 -2.15 -1.73 9.22
C PHE A 70 -2.12 -0.40 9.99
N LEU A 71 -1.91 -0.44 11.31
CA LEU A 71 -1.75 0.74 12.14
C LEU A 71 -0.32 0.82 12.68
N ASP A 72 0.38 1.91 12.33
CA ASP A 72 1.59 2.33 13.04
C ASP A 72 1.38 2.31 14.55
N LYS A 73 2.16 1.47 15.24
CA LYS A 73 2.27 1.49 16.69
C LYS A 73 3.04 2.75 17.10
N GLN A 74 2.31 3.81 17.41
CA GLN A 74 2.87 4.84 18.29
C GLN A 74 3.28 4.15 19.59
N GLN A 75 4.58 4.10 19.86
CA GLN A 75 5.11 3.65 21.14
C GLN A 75 4.74 4.68 22.21
N GLU A 76 3.48 4.67 22.66
CA GLU A 76 3.18 5.09 24.01
C GLU A 76 3.91 4.11 24.93
N LEU A 77 5.10 4.53 25.36
CA LEU A 77 5.86 3.88 26.42
C LEU A 77 5.05 4.01 27.71
N ASP A 78 4.10 3.10 27.88
CA ASP A 78 3.35 2.88 29.10
C ASP A 78 4.32 2.27 30.13
N LEU A 79 5.23 3.13 30.63
CA LEU A 79 6.15 2.84 31.72
C LEU A 79 5.31 2.71 32.98
N PRO A 80 5.07 1.48 33.51
CA PRO A 80 4.46 1.37 34.82
C PRO A 80 5.41 2.05 35.81
N SER A 81 4.93 3.11 36.47
CA SER A 81 5.79 3.94 37.31
C SER A 81 6.40 3.12 38.44
N LEU A 82 7.63 2.64 38.23
CA LEU A 82 8.43 1.98 39.26
C LEU A 82 8.77 3.05 40.29
N ARG A 83 7.96 3.12 41.35
CA ARG A 83 8.22 4.00 42.50
C ARG A 83 9.54 3.60 43.13
N ILE A 84 10.55 4.44 42.95
CA ILE A 84 11.87 4.29 43.58
C ILE A 84 11.78 4.77 45.03
N GLU A 85 10.97 4.08 45.83
CA GLU A 85 10.87 4.24 47.29
C GLU A 85 10.84 2.84 47.92
N ASP A 86 12.06 2.28 48.13
CA ASP A 86 12.43 1.29 49.16
C ASP A 86 13.74 0.51 48.84
N ALA A 87 14.72 1.16 48.20
CA ALA A 87 16.05 0.59 47.95
C ALA A 87 17.23 1.40 48.56
N VAL A 88 16.97 2.42 49.38
CA VAL A 88 18.01 3.24 50.02
C VAL A 88 18.36 2.70 51.41
N ALA A 89 18.67 1.40 51.50
CA ALA A 89 18.96 0.73 52.77
C ALA A 89 20.02 -0.39 52.70
N ALA A 90 20.92 -0.39 51.70
CA ALA A 90 21.98 -1.40 51.59
C ALA A 90 23.30 -0.92 50.91
N ALA A 91 23.69 0.35 51.09
CA ALA A 91 25.01 0.83 50.65
C ALA A 91 26.02 0.80 51.82
N GLY A 92 26.94 -0.17 51.85
CA GLY A 92 27.83 -0.34 53.00
C GLY A 92 28.96 -1.36 52.91
N SER A 93 29.90 -1.21 51.97
CA SER A 93 31.35 -1.37 52.21
C SER A 93 32.17 -1.25 50.91
N ALA A 94 33.42 -0.81 51.05
CA ALA A 94 34.39 -0.65 49.96
C ALA A 94 35.31 -1.88 49.84
N ASP A 95 35.98 -2.07 48.69
CA ASP A 95 37.41 -1.70 48.57
C ASP A 95 37.92 -1.78 47.10
N ALA A 96 39.18 -1.42 46.87
CA ALA A 96 39.75 -0.96 45.60
C ALA A 96 40.63 -1.97 44.83
N ARG A 97 41.23 -1.47 43.71
CA ARG A 97 42.38 -2.00 42.92
C ARG A 97 42.04 -3.05 41.83
N ALA A 98 42.75 -3.12 40.69
CA ALA A 98 43.79 -2.23 40.11
C ALA A 98 43.93 -2.46 38.58
N ALA A 99 44.56 -1.50 37.89
CA ALA A 99 44.82 -1.57 36.46
C ALA A 99 45.87 -2.62 36.06
N LYS A 100 45.72 -3.19 34.85
CA LYS A 100 46.82 -3.73 34.03
C LYS A 100 46.65 -3.30 32.57
N LYS A 101 47.75 -2.86 31.95
CA LYS A 101 47.82 -2.36 30.57
C LYS A 101 48.98 -3.05 29.84
N LYS A 102 48.67 -3.86 28.82
CA LYS A 102 49.64 -4.44 27.84
C LYS A 102 48.85 -5.23 26.77
N ASP A 103 49.23 -5.34 25.50
CA ASP A 103 49.84 -4.41 24.54
C ASP A 103 49.58 -4.99 23.12
N ARG A 104 49.47 -4.13 22.10
CA ARG A 104 49.70 -4.41 20.67
C ARG A 104 49.02 -5.62 19.99
N ALA A 105 48.09 -5.31 19.07
CA ALA A 105 48.19 -5.71 17.66
C ALA A 105 47.29 -4.83 16.77
N GLN A 106 47.82 -4.34 15.63
CA GLN A 106 47.01 -3.68 14.61
C GLN A 106 46.14 -4.73 13.88
N ARG A 107 44.83 -4.50 13.86
CA ARG A 107 43.98 -4.88 12.73
C ARG A 107 43.35 -3.59 12.21
N GLY A 108 43.47 -3.36 10.91
CA GLY A 108 42.77 -2.24 10.26
C GLY A 108 41.25 -2.43 10.34
N PRO A 109 40.45 -1.40 9.98
CA PRO A 109 39.00 -1.55 9.94
C PRO A 109 38.64 -2.71 9.02
N ALA A 110 37.97 -3.73 9.56
CA ALA A 110 37.36 -4.75 8.73
C ALA A 110 36.27 -4.06 7.91
N ALA A 111 36.30 -4.21 6.59
CA ALA A 111 35.29 -3.62 5.75
C ALA A 111 33.91 -4.21 6.10
N MET A 112 32.90 -3.35 6.24
CA MET A 112 31.49 -3.72 6.43
C MET A 112 30.91 -4.30 5.13
N SER A 113 31.48 -5.41 4.64
CA SER A 113 31.10 -6.06 3.38
C SER A 113 30.21 -7.30 3.56
N HIS A 114 29.84 -7.63 4.80
CA HIS A 114 28.92 -8.72 5.14
C HIS A 114 27.69 -8.14 5.83
N ILE A 115 26.52 -8.36 5.23
CA ILE A 115 25.23 -8.16 5.88
C ILE A 115 24.99 -9.40 6.75
N SER A 116 25.06 -9.26 8.08
CA SER A 116 24.72 -10.31 9.03
C SER A 116 23.20 -10.44 9.08
N GLY A 117 22.67 -11.57 8.60
CA GLY A 117 21.24 -11.85 8.53
C GLY A 117 20.85 -12.74 7.34
N VAL A 118 21.62 -12.66 6.23
CA VAL A 118 21.36 -13.51 5.05
C VAL A 118 21.78 -14.95 5.34
N LYS A 119 20.80 -15.84 5.60
CA LYS A 119 21.03 -17.26 5.92
C LYS A 119 21.56 -18.07 4.73
N ARG A 120 21.36 -17.58 3.50
CA ARG A 120 22.02 -18.10 2.29
C ARG A 120 23.32 -17.31 2.07
N PRO A 121 24.47 -17.96 1.82
CA PRO A 121 25.65 -17.22 1.39
C PRO A 121 25.34 -16.51 0.06
N LEU A 122 25.68 -15.22 -0.05
CA LEU A 122 25.56 -14.39 -1.27
C LEU A 122 26.54 -14.83 -2.40
N THR A 123 26.81 -16.12 -2.50
CA THR A 123 27.73 -16.73 -3.46
C THR A 123 26.99 -17.12 -4.72
N HIS A 124 27.34 -16.48 -5.84
CA HIS A 124 27.07 -16.90 -7.22
C HIS A 124 25.98 -17.96 -7.41
N THR A 125 24.71 -17.57 -7.28
CA THR A 125 23.60 -18.33 -7.87
C THR A 125 23.83 -18.44 -9.38
N ASN A 126 23.39 -19.53 -10.00
CA ASN A 126 23.73 -19.91 -11.39
C ASN A 126 23.38 -18.79 -12.40
N SER A 127 24.33 -17.89 -12.64
CA SER A 127 24.17 -16.75 -13.53
C SER A 127 23.94 -17.25 -14.97
N PHE A 128 23.09 -16.55 -15.72
CA PHE A 128 22.72 -16.93 -17.08
C PHE A 128 23.96 -17.13 -17.99
N THR A 129 24.29 -18.40 -18.27
CA THR A 129 25.49 -18.77 -19.04
C THR A 129 25.27 -18.76 -20.55
N GLY A 130 24.02 -18.63 -21.02
CA GLY A 130 23.69 -18.69 -22.45
C GLY A 130 24.36 -17.61 -23.30
N GLU A 131 24.77 -17.96 -24.52
CA GLU A 131 25.37 -17.01 -25.47
C GLU A 131 24.36 -15.97 -25.98
N ARG A 132 23.07 -16.34 -26.06
CA ARG A 132 21.97 -15.51 -26.57
C ARG A 132 20.85 -15.43 -25.53
N VAL A 133 20.29 -14.23 -25.33
CA VAL A 133 19.14 -14.02 -24.43
C VAL A 133 17.90 -14.73 -24.98
N PRO A 134 17.14 -15.50 -24.17
CA PRO A 134 15.90 -16.15 -24.61
C PRO A 134 14.80 -15.15 -24.98
N LEU A 135 13.83 -15.57 -25.81
CA LEU A 135 12.79 -14.66 -26.34
C LEU A 135 11.99 -13.97 -25.23
N HIS A 136 11.60 -14.75 -24.22
CA HIS A 136 10.86 -14.29 -23.03
C HIS A 136 11.76 -14.23 -21.78
N GLY A 137 13.08 -14.13 -21.96
CA GLY A 137 14.06 -14.02 -20.87
C GLY A 137 14.33 -15.32 -20.10
N VAL A 138 13.50 -16.34 -20.31
CA VAL A 138 13.61 -17.67 -19.70
C VAL A 138 13.68 -18.75 -20.80
N GLU A 139 14.40 -19.84 -20.54
CA GLU A 139 14.41 -21.02 -21.41
C GLU A 139 13.30 -21.99 -20.98
N THR A 140 12.41 -22.34 -21.92
CA THR A 140 11.29 -23.26 -21.65
C THR A 140 10.93 -24.11 -22.88
N PRO A 141 10.52 -25.38 -22.71
CA PRO A 141 9.95 -26.18 -23.80
C PRO A 141 8.56 -25.70 -24.24
N HIS A 142 7.95 -24.75 -23.51
CA HIS A 142 6.61 -24.22 -23.76
C HIS A 142 6.59 -22.80 -24.37
N GLU A 143 7.64 -22.40 -25.09
CA GLU A 143 7.84 -21.02 -25.60
C GLU A 143 6.61 -20.47 -26.35
N ASP A 144 6.00 -21.27 -27.26
CA ASP A 144 4.80 -20.87 -28.03
C ASP A 144 3.54 -20.66 -27.17
N GLU A 145 3.39 -21.37 -26.06
CA GLU A 145 2.23 -21.24 -25.16
C GLU A 145 2.43 -20.07 -24.21
N LEU A 146 3.64 -19.96 -23.65
CA LEU A 146 4.06 -18.83 -22.83
C LEU A 146 3.94 -17.51 -23.60
N GLY A 147 4.40 -17.44 -24.85
CA GLY A 147 4.31 -16.24 -25.69
C GLY A 147 2.88 -15.79 -25.97
N LYS A 148 1.90 -16.70 -26.06
CA LYS A 148 0.47 -16.37 -26.21
C LYS A 148 -0.15 -15.83 -24.92
N LEU A 149 0.30 -16.30 -23.77
CA LEU A 149 -0.15 -15.76 -22.49
C LEU A 149 0.47 -14.38 -22.26
N LEU A 150 1.75 -14.21 -22.60
CA LEU A 150 2.47 -12.93 -22.50
C LEU A 150 2.02 -11.87 -23.51
N SER A 151 1.29 -12.19 -24.59
CA SER A 151 0.66 -11.15 -25.41
C SER A 151 -0.49 -10.43 -24.69
N ASP A 152 -0.98 -10.98 -23.59
CA ASP A 152 -1.99 -10.39 -22.71
C ASP A 152 -1.38 -9.73 -21.47
N ILE A 153 -0.06 -9.47 -21.44
CA ILE A 153 0.66 -8.91 -20.28
C ILE A 153 0.12 -7.55 -19.78
N ASP A 154 -0.58 -6.80 -20.64
CA ASP A 154 -1.20 -5.53 -20.29
C ASP A 154 -2.57 -5.68 -19.60
N LYS A 155 -3.17 -6.88 -19.55
CA LYS A 155 -4.51 -7.12 -18.99
C LYS A 155 -4.50 -7.37 -17.48
N TRP A 156 -5.49 -6.84 -16.79
CA TRP A 156 -5.75 -7.21 -15.39
C TRP A 156 -6.20 -8.68 -15.30
N GLY A 157 -5.78 -9.38 -14.24
CA GLY A 157 -6.19 -10.77 -14.02
C GLY A 157 -5.57 -11.80 -14.97
N ILE A 158 -4.40 -11.52 -15.56
CA ILE A 158 -3.61 -12.55 -16.27
C ILE A 158 -3.32 -13.74 -15.34
N ASP A 159 -3.31 -14.96 -15.88
CA ASP A 159 -3.00 -16.17 -15.09
C ASP A 159 -1.49 -16.27 -14.81
N ILE A 160 -1.05 -15.55 -13.78
CA ILE A 160 0.33 -15.52 -13.31
C ILE A 160 0.81 -16.91 -12.86
N PHE A 161 -0.08 -17.75 -12.33
CA PHE A 161 0.26 -19.13 -11.96
C PHE A 161 0.60 -19.97 -13.20
N ARG A 162 -0.18 -19.81 -14.28
CA ARG A 162 0.11 -20.47 -15.56
C ARG A 162 1.41 -19.94 -16.19
N ILE A 163 1.74 -18.65 -16.03
CA ILE A 163 3.07 -18.13 -16.39
C ILE A 163 4.16 -18.83 -15.56
N GLY A 164 3.97 -19.03 -14.25
CA GLY A 164 4.89 -19.77 -13.40
C GLY A 164 5.16 -21.20 -13.88
N GLU A 165 4.11 -21.94 -14.21
CA GLU A 165 4.19 -23.29 -14.77
C GLU A 165 4.94 -23.32 -16.12
N LEU A 166 4.58 -22.43 -17.05
CA LEU A 166 5.14 -22.39 -18.41
C LEU A 166 6.56 -21.81 -18.48
N SER A 167 6.99 -21.05 -17.48
CA SER A 167 8.32 -20.42 -17.39
C SER A 167 9.40 -21.28 -16.71
N ASN A 168 9.14 -22.56 -16.43
CA ASN A 168 9.99 -23.43 -15.60
C ASN A 168 10.20 -22.88 -14.18
N ASN A 169 9.14 -22.37 -13.54
CA ASN A 169 9.19 -21.69 -12.24
C ASN A 169 10.15 -20.48 -12.24
N ARG A 170 10.06 -19.66 -13.31
CA ARG A 170 10.73 -18.36 -13.42
C ARG A 170 9.75 -17.22 -13.78
N PRO A 171 8.58 -17.11 -13.09
CA PRO A 171 7.56 -16.12 -13.43
C PRO A 171 8.10 -14.68 -13.35
N LEU A 172 8.91 -14.34 -12.34
CA LEU A 172 9.39 -12.97 -12.13
C LEU A 172 10.35 -12.53 -13.23
N THR A 173 11.32 -13.39 -13.58
CA THR A 173 12.24 -13.12 -14.71
C THR A 173 11.47 -12.93 -16.01
N CYS A 174 10.46 -13.79 -16.26
CA CYS A 174 9.66 -13.79 -17.47
C CYS A 174 8.78 -12.53 -17.60
N VAL A 175 8.05 -12.18 -16.54
CA VAL A 175 7.17 -10.99 -16.49
C VAL A 175 7.98 -9.71 -16.60
N ALA A 176 9.01 -9.54 -15.77
CA ALA A 176 9.81 -8.32 -15.76
C ALA A 176 10.50 -8.09 -17.11
N TYR A 177 11.07 -9.14 -17.73
CA TYR A 177 11.69 -9.00 -19.04
C TYR A 177 10.68 -8.67 -20.15
N THR A 178 9.46 -9.20 -20.06
CA THR A 178 8.38 -8.89 -21.01
C THR A 178 7.92 -7.44 -20.86
N ALA A 179 7.64 -6.97 -19.64
CA ALA A 179 7.23 -5.59 -19.34
C ALA A 179 8.31 -4.56 -19.73
N PHE A 180 9.58 -4.85 -19.46
CA PHE A 180 10.70 -3.97 -19.86
C PHE A 180 10.94 -3.96 -21.37
N GLN A 181 10.59 -5.02 -22.10
CA GLN A 181 10.65 -5.05 -23.56
C GLN A 181 9.46 -4.31 -24.20
N SER A 182 8.23 -4.56 -23.75
CA SER A 182 7.02 -3.95 -24.35
C SER A 182 7.02 -2.42 -24.21
N ARG A 183 7.56 -1.90 -23.11
CA ARG A 183 7.75 -0.46 -22.82
C ARG A 183 9.05 0.15 -23.39
N ASP A 184 9.85 -0.61 -24.13
CA ASP A 184 11.17 -0.23 -24.66
C ASP A 184 12.17 0.33 -23.61
N LEU A 185 12.03 -0.06 -22.34
CA LEU A 185 12.85 0.42 -21.21
C LEU A 185 14.30 -0.04 -21.34
N LEU A 186 14.52 -1.26 -21.87
CA LEU A 186 15.87 -1.78 -22.11
C LEU A 186 16.67 -0.89 -23.08
N LYS A 187 16.03 -0.37 -24.14
CA LYS A 187 16.71 0.53 -25.08
C LYS A 187 16.81 1.95 -24.54
N SER A 188 15.71 2.52 -24.05
CA SER A 188 15.65 3.92 -23.61
C SER A 188 16.56 4.25 -22.42
N LEU A 189 16.82 3.29 -21.53
CA LEU A 189 17.76 3.42 -20.42
C LEU A 189 19.09 2.68 -20.63
N ALA A 190 19.33 2.18 -21.85
CA ALA A 190 20.54 1.45 -22.26
C ALA A 190 20.88 0.26 -21.34
N ILE A 191 19.88 -0.46 -20.85
CA ILE A 191 20.04 -1.65 -20.00
C ILE A 191 20.40 -2.84 -20.91
N PRO A 192 21.58 -3.48 -20.78
CA PRO A 192 21.94 -4.61 -21.63
C PRO A 192 21.01 -5.81 -21.36
N PRO A 193 20.31 -6.38 -22.35
CA PRO A 193 19.33 -7.46 -22.11
C PRO A 193 19.90 -8.69 -21.40
N LYS A 194 21.17 -9.04 -21.66
CA LYS A 194 21.86 -10.14 -20.95
C LYS A 194 22.10 -9.80 -19.47
N THR A 195 22.50 -8.57 -19.17
CA THR A 195 22.67 -8.09 -17.78
C THR A 195 21.34 -8.07 -17.04
N PHE A 196 20.25 -7.67 -17.72
CA PHE A 196 18.89 -7.72 -17.16
C PHE A 196 18.48 -9.14 -16.78
N VAL A 197 18.57 -10.10 -17.70
CA VAL A 197 18.20 -11.49 -17.41
C VAL A 197 19.09 -12.12 -16.34
N THR A 198 20.41 -11.86 -16.35
CA THR A 198 21.32 -12.32 -15.27
C THR A 198 20.92 -11.77 -13.90
N PHE A 199 20.59 -10.47 -13.80
CA PHE A 199 20.11 -9.89 -12.56
C PHE A 199 18.76 -10.48 -12.13
N MET A 200 17.77 -10.57 -13.03
CA MET A 200 16.44 -11.07 -12.68
C MET A 200 16.46 -12.54 -12.25
N MET A 201 17.23 -13.40 -12.92
CA MET A 201 17.42 -14.80 -12.47
C MET A 201 18.10 -14.86 -11.09
N THR A 202 19.06 -13.98 -10.82
CA THR A 202 19.74 -13.87 -9.52
C THR A 202 18.78 -13.41 -8.44
N LEU A 203 17.95 -12.40 -8.72
CA LEU A 203 16.90 -11.88 -7.83
C LEU A 203 15.87 -12.97 -7.50
N GLU A 204 15.37 -13.67 -8.53
CA GLU A 204 14.39 -14.75 -8.40
C GLU A 204 14.94 -15.98 -7.65
N ASP A 205 16.26 -16.21 -7.64
CA ASP A 205 16.87 -17.24 -6.78
C ASP A 205 17.02 -16.82 -5.30
N HIS A 206 16.89 -15.53 -4.99
CA HIS A 206 16.86 -15.02 -3.61
C HIS A 206 15.44 -14.94 -3.02
N TYR A 207 14.39 -15.06 -3.83
CA TYR A 207 13.07 -15.38 -3.30
C TYR A 207 13.04 -16.81 -2.71
N VAL A 208 12.43 -16.96 -1.54
CA VAL A 208 12.39 -18.24 -0.83
C VAL A 208 11.28 -19.11 -1.42
N LYS A 209 11.66 -20.05 -2.28
CA LYS A 209 10.75 -20.95 -3.03
C LYS A 209 9.86 -21.84 -2.15
N ASP A 210 10.20 -22.00 -0.87
CA ASP A 210 9.43 -22.79 0.10
C ASP A 210 8.38 -21.95 0.85
N ASN A 211 8.37 -20.62 0.70
CA ASN A 211 7.29 -19.76 1.21
C ASN A 211 6.02 -19.99 0.36
N PRO A 212 4.84 -20.23 0.96
CA PRO A 212 3.60 -20.38 0.20
C PRO A 212 3.20 -19.13 -0.60
N PHE A 213 3.33 -17.93 -0.02
CA PHE A 213 2.84 -16.68 -0.59
C PHE A 213 3.97 -15.74 -1.01
N HIS A 214 4.77 -15.23 -0.06
CA HIS A 214 5.80 -14.21 -0.32
C HIS A 214 7.04 -14.87 -0.99
N ASN A 215 6.89 -15.20 -2.27
CA ASN A 215 7.86 -15.85 -3.15
C ASN A 215 7.88 -15.16 -4.53
N SER A 216 8.68 -15.65 -5.49
CA SER A 216 8.82 -14.96 -6.78
C SER A 216 7.56 -14.92 -7.64
N LEU A 217 6.56 -15.75 -7.35
CA LEU A 217 5.27 -15.73 -8.05
C LEU A 217 4.42 -14.54 -7.61
N HIS A 218 4.40 -14.22 -6.31
CA HIS A 218 3.74 -13.01 -5.78
C HIS A 218 4.43 -11.76 -6.34
N ALA A 219 5.76 -11.68 -6.25
CA ALA A 219 6.52 -10.58 -6.85
C ALA A 219 6.29 -10.41 -8.36
N ALA A 220 6.02 -11.50 -9.08
CA ALA A 220 5.63 -11.44 -10.49
C ALA A 220 4.20 -10.90 -10.70
N ASP A 221 3.24 -11.26 -9.84
CA ASP A 221 1.87 -10.70 -9.86
C ASP A 221 1.89 -9.20 -9.55
N VAL A 222 2.64 -8.76 -8.53
CA VAL A 222 2.79 -7.33 -8.19
C VAL A 222 3.51 -6.59 -9.31
N THR A 223 4.57 -7.14 -9.90
CA THR A 223 5.26 -6.54 -11.06
C THR A 223 4.33 -6.39 -12.27
N GLN A 224 3.51 -7.41 -12.56
CA GLN A 224 2.55 -7.35 -13.68
C GLN A 224 1.39 -6.40 -13.38
N SER A 225 0.90 -6.36 -12.14
CA SER A 225 -0.17 -5.47 -11.71
C SER A 225 0.28 -4.00 -11.77
N THR A 226 1.49 -3.71 -11.29
CA THR A 226 2.19 -2.41 -11.44
C THR A 226 2.33 -2.05 -12.92
N HIS A 227 2.70 -3.02 -13.77
CA HIS A 227 2.78 -2.82 -15.22
C HIS A 227 1.42 -2.48 -15.83
N THR A 228 0.31 -3.13 -15.44
CA THR A 228 -1.03 -2.78 -15.94
C THR A 228 -1.49 -1.41 -15.44
N LEU A 229 -1.32 -1.09 -14.15
CA LEU A 229 -1.70 0.23 -13.59
C LEU A 229 -0.90 1.40 -14.22
N LEU A 230 0.35 1.17 -14.63
CA LEU A 230 1.13 2.16 -15.39
C LEU A 230 0.66 2.36 -16.85
N ASN A 231 -0.34 1.60 -17.33
CA ASN A 231 -1.01 1.81 -18.61
C ASN A 231 -2.37 2.52 -18.49
N THR A 232 -2.81 2.87 -17.27
CA THR A 232 -4.06 3.61 -17.04
C THR A 232 -4.10 4.91 -17.84
N PRO A 233 -5.13 5.15 -18.70
CA PRO A 233 -5.25 6.35 -19.53
C PRO A 233 -5.09 7.68 -18.78
N ALA A 234 -5.63 7.82 -17.57
CA ALA A 234 -5.45 9.01 -16.73
C ALA A 234 -3.97 9.31 -16.37
N LEU A 235 -3.08 8.32 -16.50
CA LEU A 235 -1.63 8.39 -16.25
C LEU A 235 -0.80 8.42 -17.55
N GLU A 236 -1.43 8.49 -18.73
CA GLU A 236 -0.71 8.48 -20.01
C GLU A 236 0.30 9.62 -20.11
N SER A 237 1.55 9.29 -20.45
CA SER A 237 2.67 10.24 -20.55
C SER A 237 2.99 11.04 -19.28
N VAL A 238 2.37 10.73 -18.13
CA VAL A 238 2.65 11.38 -16.85
C VAL A 238 4.07 11.02 -16.38
N PHE A 239 4.42 9.72 -16.37
CA PHE A 239 5.70 9.23 -15.85
C PHE A 239 6.80 9.13 -16.90
N THR A 240 8.03 9.48 -16.51
CA THR A 240 9.22 9.30 -17.34
C THR A 240 9.66 7.83 -17.38
N PRO A 241 10.44 7.39 -18.40
CA PRO A 241 10.99 6.03 -18.43
C PRO A 241 11.79 5.64 -17.18
N LEU A 242 12.40 6.60 -16.49
CA LEU A 242 13.16 6.36 -15.25
C LEU A 242 12.23 6.06 -14.05
N GLU A 243 11.10 6.76 -13.95
CA GLU A 243 10.08 6.53 -12.92
C GLU A 243 9.35 5.20 -13.16
N ILE A 244 8.93 4.93 -14.41
CA ILE A 244 8.34 3.64 -14.81
C ILE A 244 9.30 2.48 -14.48
N THR A 245 10.59 2.64 -14.79
CA THR A 245 11.62 1.64 -14.46
C THR A 245 11.82 1.49 -12.96
N ALA A 246 11.75 2.58 -12.19
CA ALA A 246 11.84 2.52 -10.73
C ALA A 246 10.65 1.77 -10.12
N ALA A 247 9.43 2.02 -10.60
CA ALA A 247 8.22 1.36 -10.09
C ALA A 247 8.20 -0.15 -10.41
N LEU A 248 8.49 -0.52 -11.67
CA LEU A 248 8.61 -1.94 -12.04
C LEU A 248 9.75 -2.64 -11.31
N PHE A 249 10.89 -1.96 -11.10
CA PHE A 249 11.99 -2.51 -10.30
C PHE A 249 11.61 -2.66 -8.84
N ALA A 250 10.97 -1.67 -8.22
CA ALA A 250 10.47 -1.72 -6.84
C ALA A 250 9.53 -2.93 -6.64
N ALA A 251 8.49 -3.04 -7.47
CA ALA A 251 7.55 -4.16 -7.47
C ALA A 251 8.26 -5.53 -7.62
N SER A 252 9.28 -5.63 -8.47
CA SER A 252 10.06 -6.86 -8.64
C SER A 252 10.96 -7.21 -7.45
N ILE A 253 11.32 -6.26 -6.59
CA ILE A 253 12.24 -6.49 -5.47
C ILE A 253 11.59 -6.44 -4.09
N HIS A 254 10.33 -6.00 -3.98
CA HIS A 254 9.75 -5.53 -2.72
C HIS A 254 9.78 -6.55 -1.57
N ASP A 255 9.84 -7.84 -1.89
CA ASP A 255 9.79 -9.00 -0.99
C ASP A 255 11.03 -9.92 -1.04
N VAL A 256 12.12 -9.51 -1.70
CA VAL A 256 13.24 -10.44 -1.93
C VAL A 256 13.89 -10.92 -0.62
N ASP A 257 14.11 -12.22 -0.48
CA ASP A 257 14.60 -12.89 0.75
C ASP A 257 13.62 -12.80 1.95
N HIS A 258 12.31 -12.64 1.70
CA HIS A 258 11.27 -12.75 2.74
C HIS A 258 11.32 -14.13 3.47
N PRO A 259 11.28 -14.18 4.82
CA PRO A 259 11.47 -15.40 5.60
C PRO A 259 10.18 -16.21 5.86
N GLY A 260 9.06 -15.76 5.30
CA GLY A 260 7.73 -16.32 5.54
C GLY A 260 7.21 -16.01 6.95
N LEU A 261 7.49 -14.80 7.44
CA LEU A 261 7.20 -14.32 8.81
C LEU A 261 7.02 -12.81 8.79
N THR A 262 6.05 -12.30 9.55
CA THR A 262 5.79 -10.85 9.70
C THR A 262 6.91 -10.10 10.44
N ASN A 263 6.99 -8.78 10.21
CA ASN A 263 7.83 -7.85 10.99
C ASN A 263 7.62 -8.06 12.52
N GLN A 264 6.37 -8.21 12.98
CA GLN A 264 6.07 -8.40 14.40
C GLN A 264 6.65 -9.71 14.97
N PHE A 265 6.62 -10.81 14.21
CA PHE A 265 7.28 -12.05 14.61
C PHE A 265 8.80 -11.85 14.75
N LEU A 266 9.42 -11.16 13.79
CA LEU A 266 10.87 -10.89 13.80
C LEU A 266 11.31 -10.05 15.00
N ILE A 267 10.47 -9.10 15.43
CA ILE A 267 10.68 -8.26 16.62
C ILE A 267 10.49 -9.11 17.89
N ASN A 268 9.36 -9.80 18.02
CA ASN A 268 9.04 -10.62 19.21
C ASN A 268 10.07 -11.74 19.44
N SER A 269 10.63 -12.32 18.37
CA SER A 269 11.69 -13.34 18.45
C SER A 269 13.10 -12.77 18.62
N SER A 270 13.27 -11.44 18.71
CA SER A 270 14.58 -10.76 18.78
C SER A 270 15.55 -11.19 17.67
N SER A 271 15.03 -11.31 16.45
CA SER A 271 15.81 -11.80 15.30
C SER A 271 16.96 -10.86 14.91
N GLU A 272 17.97 -11.40 14.22
CA GLU A 272 19.10 -10.59 13.72
C GLU A 272 18.66 -9.44 12.80
N LEU A 273 17.58 -9.62 12.02
CA LEU A 273 17.04 -8.57 11.15
C LEU A 273 16.40 -7.45 11.97
N ALA A 274 15.57 -7.78 12.96
CA ALA A 274 14.92 -6.80 13.83
C ALA A 274 15.96 -5.95 14.59
N LEU A 275 17.00 -6.60 15.15
CA LEU A 275 18.11 -5.92 15.81
C LEU A 275 18.97 -5.07 14.85
N MET A 276 19.08 -5.45 13.58
CA MET A 276 19.83 -4.70 12.56
C MET A 276 19.08 -3.46 12.07
N TYR A 277 17.75 -3.55 11.94
CA TYR A 277 16.89 -2.47 11.46
C TYR A 277 16.20 -1.66 12.57
N ASN A 278 16.41 -2.05 13.84
CA ASN A 278 15.91 -1.37 15.03
C ASN A 278 14.37 -1.35 15.09
N ASP A 279 13.76 -2.50 14.79
CA ASP A 279 12.31 -2.76 14.82
C ASP A 279 11.44 -1.91 13.85
N GLU A 280 12.02 -1.03 13.05
CA GLU A 280 11.32 -0.17 12.07
C GLU A 280 11.44 -0.72 10.64
N SER A 281 10.29 -1.03 10.01
CA SER A 281 10.17 -1.56 8.63
C SER A 281 11.25 -2.59 8.28
N VAL A 282 11.35 -3.63 9.13
CA VAL A 282 12.50 -4.53 9.22
C VAL A 282 12.71 -5.32 7.92
N LEU A 283 11.62 -5.84 7.36
CA LEU A 283 11.60 -6.61 6.13
C LEU A 283 11.86 -5.71 4.91
N GLU A 284 11.19 -4.58 4.83
CA GLU A 284 11.23 -3.66 3.69
C GLU A 284 12.64 -3.06 3.51
N ASN A 285 13.31 -2.73 4.63
CA ASN A 285 14.72 -2.37 4.64
C ASN A 285 15.65 -3.53 4.22
N HIS A 286 15.32 -4.78 4.58
CA HIS A 286 16.07 -5.97 4.18
C HIS A 286 15.94 -6.25 2.68
N HIS A 287 14.73 -6.20 2.12
CA HIS A 287 14.42 -6.37 0.71
C HIS A 287 15.21 -5.38 -0.16
N LEU A 288 15.19 -4.10 0.23
CA LEU A 288 16.03 -3.05 -0.36
C LEU A 288 17.53 -3.35 -0.26
N ALA A 289 18.02 -3.75 0.92
CA ALA A 289 19.44 -4.03 1.14
C ALA A 289 19.94 -5.21 0.28
N VAL A 290 19.16 -6.29 0.20
CA VAL A 290 19.45 -7.47 -0.63
C VAL A 290 19.45 -7.07 -2.11
N ALA A 291 18.37 -6.48 -2.64
CA ALA A 291 18.25 -6.15 -4.06
C ALA A 291 19.39 -5.24 -4.56
N PHE A 292 19.70 -4.16 -3.81
CA PHE A 292 20.80 -3.26 -4.17
C PHE A 292 22.19 -3.88 -3.92
N LYS A 293 22.28 -4.95 -3.13
CA LYS A 293 23.51 -5.75 -3.02
C LYS A 293 23.68 -6.68 -4.23
N LEU A 294 22.61 -7.29 -4.74
CA LEU A 294 22.65 -8.17 -5.92
C LEU A 294 23.10 -7.45 -7.20
N LEU A 295 22.80 -6.14 -7.34
CA LEU A 295 23.35 -5.30 -8.42
C LEU A 295 24.89 -5.25 -8.46
N GLN A 296 25.57 -5.60 -7.36
CA GLN A 296 27.04 -5.61 -7.27
C GLN A 296 27.66 -6.95 -7.72
N ASN A 297 26.84 -7.97 -8.01
CA ASN A 297 27.31 -9.24 -8.53
C ASN A 297 27.80 -9.09 -9.98
N GLU A 298 28.68 -10.00 -10.40
CA GLU A 298 29.22 -9.98 -11.76
C GLU A 298 28.09 -10.07 -12.80
N GLY A 299 28.10 -9.16 -13.78
CA GLY A 299 27.09 -9.11 -14.83
C GLY A 299 25.68 -8.73 -14.38
N CYS A 300 25.49 -8.21 -13.15
CA CYS A 300 24.18 -7.90 -12.57
C CYS A 300 23.83 -6.40 -12.45
N ASP A 301 24.75 -5.47 -12.72
CA ASP A 301 24.45 -4.02 -12.65
C ASP A 301 23.61 -3.57 -13.86
N ILE A 302 22.29 -3.77 -13.79
CA ILE A 302 21.35 -3.33 -14.84
C ILE A 302 21.34 -1.81 -15.05
N PHE A 303 21.89 -1.04 -14.09
CA PHE A 303 21.98 0.42 -14.16
C PHE A 303 23.38 0.91 -14.56
N VAL A 304 24.24 0.03 -15.09
CA VAL A 304 25.64 0.33 -15.45
C VAL A 304 25.80 1.53 -16.40
N ASN A 305 24.88 1.71 -17.35
CA ASN A 305 24.93 2.79 -18.35
C ASN A 305 24.19 4.07 -17.92
N MET A 306 23.54 4.08 -16.76
CA MET A 306 22.86 5.27 -16.23
C MET A 306 23.86 6.29 -15.68
N THR A 307 23.58 7.58 -15.88
CA THR A 307 24.35 8.65 -15.23
C THR A 307 24.23 8.58 -13.70
N LYS A 308 25.23 9.11 -12.99
CA LYS A 308 25.20 9.19 -11.52
C LYS A 308 23.91 9.84 -10.98
N LYS A 309 23.41 10.89 -11.64
CA LYS A 309 22.15 11.56 -11.25
C LYS A 309 20.96 10.62 -11.42
N GLN A 310 20.83 9.93 -12.56
CA GLN A 310 19.75 8.95 -12.78
C GLN A 310 19.79 7.82 -11.74
N ARG A 311 20.97 7.27 -11.44
CA ARG A 311 21.11 6.22 -10.40
C ARG A 311 20.73 6.72 -9.00
N GLN A 312 21.05 7.97 -8.67
CA GLN A 312 20.64 8.59 -7.39
C GLN A 312 19.12 8.81 -7.32
N THR A 313 18.51 9.34 -8.38
CA THR A 313 17.05 9.54 -8.45
C THR A 313 16.29 8.22 -8.43
N LEU A 314 16.67 7.24 -9.26
CA LEU A 314 16.08 5.89 -9.26
C LEU A 314 16.22 5.23 -7.88
N ARG A 315 17.41 5.28 -7.27
CA ARG A 315 17.60 4.70 -5.94
C ARG A 315 16.71 5.36 -4.89
N LYS A 316 16.50 6.68 -4.94
CA LYS A 316 15.56 7.34 -4.01
C LYS A 316 14.13 6.83 -4.24
N MET A 317 13.62 6.90 -5.46
CA MET A 317 12.24 6.48 -5.77
C MET A 317 11.98 5.00 -5.40
N VAL A 318 12.94 4.11 -5.66
CA VAL A 318 12.82 2.69 -5.27
C VAL A 318 12.81 2.50 -3.75
N ILE A 319 13.62 3.27 -3.00
CA ILE A 319 13.59 3.22 -1.52
C ILE A 319 12.25 3.73 -1.00
N ASP A 320 11.79 4.87 -1.51
CA ASP A 320 10.49 5.47 -1.16
C ASP A 320 9.36 4.42 -1.38
N MET A 321 9.26 3.83 -2.58
CA MET A 321 8.22 2.85 -2.95
C MET A 321 8.27 1.50 -2.21
N VAL A 322 9.44 0.96 -1.87
CA VAL A 322 9.51 -0.31 -1.13
C VAL A 322 9.28 -0.10 0.37
N LEU A 323 9.65 1.06 0.93
CA LEU A 323 9.26 1.39 2.30
C LEU A 323 7.76 1.67 2.42
N SER A 324 7.07 2.09 1.35
CA SER A 324 5.62 2.21 1.35
C SER A 324 4.86 0.88 1.29
N THR A 325 5.50 -0.26 1.02
CA THR A 325 4.85 -1.58 1.16
C THR A 325 4.84 -2.13 2.59
N ASP A 326 5.43 -1.40 3.56
CA ASP A 326 5.18 -1.70 4.98
C ASP A 326 3.71 -1.42 5.29
N MET A 327 2.95 -2.49 5.55
CA MET A 327 1.51 -2.42 5.76
C MET A 327 1.11 -1.48 6.90
N SER A 328 1.97 -1.24 7.90
CA SER A 328 1.70 -0.29 8.99
C SER A 328 1.53 1.16 8.52
N LYS A 329 2.05 1.47 7.32
CA LYS A 329 2.00 2.79 6.68
C LYS A 329 0.74 2.99 5.82
N HIS A 330 -0.08 1.95 5.60
CA HIS A 330 -1.27 1.99 4.74
C HIS A 330 -2.17 3.21 5.03
N MET A 331 -2.47 3.49 6.31
CA MET A 331 -3.36 4.61 6.68
C MET A 331 -2.79 6.00 6.35
N SER A 332 -1.46 6.13 6.32
CA SER A 332 -0.79 7.37 5.90
C SER A 332 -0.91 7.51 4.39
N LEU A 333 -0.56 6.45 3.64
CA LEU A 333 -0.66 6.42 2.17
C LEU A 333 -2.09 6.69 1.67
N LEU A 334 -3.11 6.13 2.34
CA LEU A 334 -4.51 6.36 2.02
C LEU A 334 -4.96 7.81 2.28
N ALA A 335 -4.53 8.41 3.39
CA ALA A 335 -4.84 9.82 3.68
C ALA A 335 -4.14 10.77 2.70
N ASP A 336 -2.89 10.47 2.35
CA ASP A 336 -2.14 11.15 1.31
C ASP A 336 -2.85 11.03 -0.05
N LEU A 337 -3.29 9.83 -0.43
CA LEU A 337 -4.02 9.59 -1.68
C LEU A 337 -5.35 10.34 -1.73
N LYS A 338 -6.14 10.36 -0.63
CA LYS A 338 -7.38 11.14 -0.52
C LYS A 338 -7.13 12.64 -0.69
N THR A 339 -6.10 13.18 -0.04
CA THR A 339 -5.66 14.58 -0.22
C THR A 339 -5.35 14.89 -1.69
N MET A 340 -4.75 13.94 -2.41
CA MET A 340 -4.47 14.10 -3.83
C MET A 340 -5.74 14.07 -4.69
N VAL A 341 -6.70 13.18 -4.40
CA VAL A 341 -8.00 13.15 -5.10
C VAL A 341 -8.74 14.48 -4.96
N GLU A 342 -8.78 15.05 -3.75
CA GLU A 342 -9.42 16.35 -3.48
C GLU A 342 -8.74 17.53 -4.19
N THR A 343 -7.41 17.46 -4.38
CA THR A 343 -6.61 18.53 -4.97
C THR A 343 -6.24 18.30 -6.45
N LYS A 344 -6.72 17.21 -7.06
CA LYS A 344 -6.26 16.76 -8.38
C LYS A 344 -6.54 17.80 -9.46
N LYS A 345 -5.49 18.12 -10.23
CA LYS A 345 -5.60 18.91 -11.46
C LYS A 345 -5.68 17.95 -12.63
N VAL A 346 -6.73 18.10 -13.44
CA VAL A 346 -6.93 17.28 -14.65
C VAL A 346 -6.77 18.18 -15.87
N ALA A 347 -6.01 17.73 -16.85
CA ALA A 347 -5.90 18.40 -18.15
C ALA A 347 -7.24 18.34 -18.90
N GLY A 348 -7.45 19.20 -19.91
CA GLY A 348 -8.65 19.14 -20.76
C GLY A 348 -8.83 17.82 -21.55
N SER A 349 -7.85 16.91 -21.50
CA SER A 349 -7.88 15.56 -22.06
C SER A 349 -8.26 14.45 -21.06
N GLY A 350 -8.47 14.75 -19.77
CA GLY A 350 -8.70 13.75 -18.73
C GLY A 350 -7.43 13.22 -18.02
N VAL A 351 -6.24 13.60 -18.49
CA VAL A 351 -4.95 13.17 -17.91
C VAL A 351 -4.61 13.96 -16.65
N LEU A 352 -4.07 13.28 -15.63
CA LEU A 352 -3.64 13.88 -14.36
C LEU A 352 -2.39 14.76 -14.53
N LEU A 353 -2.39 15.94 -13.91
CA LEU A 353 -1.28 16.87 -13.90
C LEU A 353 -0.53 16.81 -12.57
N LEU A 354 0.57 16.07 -12.55
CA LEU A 354 1.47 15.93 -11.40
C LEU A 354 2.70 16.83 -11.60
N ASP A 355 2.65 18.04 -11.03
CA ASP A 355 3.56 19.15 -11.32
C ASP A 355 4.98 18.95 -10.72
N ASN A 356 5.10 18.21 -9.61
CA ASN A 356 6.34 18.12 -8.84
C ASN A 356 6.70 16.69 -8.40
N TYR A 357 7.91 16.48 -7.86
CA TYR A 357 8.40 15.16 -7.47
C TYR A 357 7.53 14.48 -6.39
N THR A 358 7.03 15.24 -5.42
CA THR A 358 6.26 14.72 -4.27
C THR A 358 4.96 14.09 -4.76
N ASP A 359 4.15 14.81 -5.55
CA ASP A 359 2.91 14.28 -6.12
C ASP A 359 3.18 13.00 -6.94
N ARG A 360 4.30 13.00 -7.69
CA ARG A 360 4.65 11.88 -8.58
C ARG A 360 5.09 10.64 -7.81
N ILE A 361 5.91 10.78 -6.77
CA ILE A 361 6.31 9.63 -5.96
C ILE A 361 5.14 9.09 -5.15
N GLN A 362 4.28 9.96 -4.61
CA GLN A 362 3.09 9.61 -3.85
C GLN A 362 2.07 8.79 -4.66
N VAL A 363 1.90 9.09 -5.96
CA VAL A 363 1.12 8.21 -6.87
C VAL A 363 1.82 6.88 -7.11
N LEU A 364 3.15 6.86 -7.27
CA LEU A 364 3.89 5.61 -7.54
C LEU A 364 3.96 4.68 -6.32
N GLU A 365 4.10 5.24 -5.12
CA GLU A 365 3.99 4.55 -3.82
C GLU A 365 2.61 3.88 -3.71
N ASN A 366 1.53 4.65 -3.90
CA ASN A 366 0.17 4.11 -3.89
C ASN A 366 -0.09 3.11 -5.03
N LEU A 367 0.49 3.30 -6.22
CA LEU A 367 0.34 2.38 -7.35
C LEU A 367 0.96 1.00 -7.04
N VAL A 368 2.17 0.98 -6.45
CA VAL A 368 2.81 -0.28 -6.02
C VAL A 368 2.05 -0.90 -4.84
N HIS A 369 1.57 -0.09 -3.89
CA HIS A 369 0.75 -0.57 -2.76
C HIS A 369 -0.60 -1.17 -3.20
N CYS A 370 -1.28 -0.55 -4.17
CA CYS A 370 -2.47 -1.12 -4.81
C CYS A 370 -2.14 -2.42 -5.57
N ALA A 371 -0.99 -2.47 -6.27
CA ALA A 371 -0.55 -3.67 -6.96
C ALA A 371 -0.26 -4.85 -6.01
N ASP A 372 0.25 -4.58 -4.82
CA ASP A 372 0.47 -5.55 -3.75
C ASP A 372 -0.88 -6.01 -3.15
N LEU A 373 -1.72 -5.06 -2.72
CA LEU A 373 -3.08 -5.28 -2.24
C LEU A 373 -4.10 -5.56 -3.38
N SER A 374 -3.65 -6.13 -4.50
CA SER A 374 -4.46 -6.36 -5.69
C SER A 374 -5.22 -7.67 -5.69
N ASN A 375 -4.80 -8.68 -4.92
CA ASN A 375 -5.35 -10.04 -5.04
C ASN A 375 -6.89 -10.11 -4.95
N PRO A 376 -7.59 -9.36 -4.05
CA PRO A 376 -9.06 -9.38 -3.97
C PRO A 376 -9.79 -8.76 -5.15
N THR A 377 -9.08 -8.05 -6.03
CA THR A 377 -9.63 -7.44 -7.26
C THR A 377 -9.33 -8.26 -8.52
N LYS A 378 -8.61 -9.38 -8.38
CA LYS A 378 -8.35 -10.32 -9.48
C LYS A 378 -9.57 -11.24 -9.67
N PRO A 379 -9.77 -11.86 -10.85
CA PRO A 379 -10.79 -12.88 -11.05
C PRO A 379 -10.80 -13.94 -9.93
N LEU A 380 -11.99 -14.31 -9.45
CA LEU A 380 -12.20 -15.13 -8.26
C LEU A 380 -11.34 -16.42 -8.20
N THR A 381 -11.06 -17.04 -9.34
CA THR A 381 -10.21 -18.24 -9.45
C THR A 381 -8.76 -17.98 -9.03
N LEU A 382 -8.21 -16.81 -9.36
CA LEU A 382 -6.88 -16.37 -8.94
C LEU A 382 -6.90 -15.93 -7.48
N TYR A 383 -7.87 -15.09 -7.09
CA TYR A 383 -8.00 -14.58 -5.72
C TYR A 383 -8.09 -15.71 -4.69
N ARG A 384 -8.94 -16.73 -4.93
CA ARG A 384 -9.05 -17.90 -4.02
C ARG A 384 -7.75 -18.70 -3.90
N ARG A 385 -6.92 -18.76 -4.96
CA ARG A 385 -5.62 -19.40 -4.91
C ARG A 385 -4.63 -18.59 -4.08
N TRP A 386 -4.63 -17.26 -4.22
CA TRP A 386 -3.84 -16.35 -3.38
C TRP A 386 -4.20 -16.44 -1.90
N VAL A 387 -5.49 -16.40 -1.55
CA VAL A 387 -5.94 -16.57 -0.15
C VAL A 387 -5.50 -17.91 0.43
N SER A 388 -5.59 -18.98 -0.35
CA SER A 388 -5.15 -20.32 0.10
C SER A 388 -3.65 -20.37 0.42
N LEU A 389 -2.83 -19.65 -0.36
CA LEU A 389 -1.38 -19.57 -0.14
C LEU A 389 -1.05 -18.66 1.05
N LEU A 390 -1.67 -17.48 1.16
CA LEU A 390 -1.45 -16.55 2.27
C LEU A 390 -1.83 -17.17 3.62
N MET A 391 -2.98 -17.87 3.68
CA MET A 391 -3.41 -18.54 4.91
C MET A 391 -2.45 -19.67 5.31
N GLU A 392 -1.94 -20.48 4.39
CA GLU A 392 -0.93 -21.50 4.75
C GLU A 392 0.37 -20.86 5.26
N GLU A 393 0.79 -19.71 4.73
CA GLU A 393 1.97 -19.01 5.26
C GLU A 393 1.75 -18.47 6.68
N PHE A 394 0.59 -17.85 6.95
CA PHE A 394 0.20 -17.46 8.31
C PHE A 394 0.12 -18.67 9.25
N PHE A 395 -0.38 -19.80 8.78
CA PHE A 395 -0.44 -21.03 9.59
C PHE A 395 0.95 -21.60 9.90
N LEU A 396 1.90 -21.51 8.96
CA LEU A 396 3.29 -21.87 9.20
C LEU A 396 3.99 -20.90 10.17
N GLN A 397 3.61 -19.61 10.20
CA GLN A 397 4.04 -18.70 11.27
C GLN A 397 3.46 -19.14 12.63
N GLY A 398 2.15 -19.39 12.71
CA GLY A 398 1.49 -19.78 13.96
C GLY A 398 1.98 -21.11 14.54
N ASP A 399 2.38 -22.05 13.66
CA ASP A 399 3.04 -23.28 14.07
C ASP A 399 4.43 -23.00 14.71
N ARG A 400 5.23 -22.08 14.13
CA ARG A 400 6.52 -21.64 14.70
C ARG A 400 6.37 -20.87 16.01
N GLU A 401 5.35 -20.02 16.12
CA GLU A 401 5.00 -19.31 17.37
C GLU A 401 4.68 -20.33 18.49
N ARG A 402 3.86 -21.33 18.18
CA ARG A 402 3.51 -22.43 19.08
C ARG A 402 4.74 -23.26 19.48
N GLU A 403 5.65 -23.57 18.56
CA GLU A 403 6.91 -24.26 18.85
C GLU A 403 7.84 -23.46 19.77
N GLN A 404 7.83 -22.12 19.66
CA GLN A 404 8.64 -21.22 20.47
C GLN A 404 7.99 -20.83 21.81
N ASN A 405 6.77 -21.30 22.10
CA ASN A 405 5.94 -20.90 23.24
C ASN A 405 5.65 -19.38 23.26
N MET A 406 5.44 -18.81 22.08
CA MET A 406 4.94 -17.45 21.90
C MET A 406 3.41 -17.49 21.83
N ASP A 407 2.75 -16.38 22.16
CA ASP A 407 1.33 -16.22 21.85
C ASP A 407 1.14 -16.26 20.32
N ILE A 408 0.16 -17.03 19.85
CA ILE A 408 -0.10 -17.18 18.41
C ILE A 408 -0.76 -15.92 17.90
N SER A 409 -0.20 -15.34 16.84
CA SER A 409 -0.68 -14.11 16.23
C SER A 409 -2.11 -14.27 15.69
N PRO A 410 -2.91 -13.19 15.66
CA PRO A 410 -4.20 -13.16 14.96
C PRO A 410 -4.07 -13.75 13.53
N MET A 411 -5.10 -14.45 13.09
CA MET A 411 -5.15 -15.20 11.80
C MET A 411 -4.16 -16.36 11.63
N CYS A 412 -3.15 -16.53 12.50
CA CYS A 412 -2.10 -17.54 12.33
C CYS A 412 -2.44 -18.92 12.90
N ASP A 413 -3.52 -19.08 13.69
CA ASP A 413 -3.94 -20.38 14.20
C ASP A 413 -4.88 -21.13 13.22
N ARG A 414 -4.34 -22.15 12.55
CA ARG A 414 -5.07 -23.06 11.62
C ARG A 414 -6.27 -23.80 12.23
N HIS A 415 -6.48 -23.73 13.54
CA HIS A 415 -7.60 -24.37 14.23
C HIS A 415 -8.75 -23.41 14.60
N SER A 416 -8.56 -22.10 14.49
CA SER A 416 -9.56 -21.09 14.88
C SER A 416 -9.82 -19.99 13.84
N ALA A 417 -8.96 -19.83 12.82
CA ALA A 417 -9.12 -18.82 11.77
C ALA A 417 -10.43 -18.97 10.96
N THR A 418 -11.22 -17.89 10.88
CA THR A 418 -12.45 -17.82 10.07
C THR A 418 -12.19 -17.15 8.72
N ILE A 419 -11.58 -17.88 7.78
CA ILE A 419 -11.03 -17.35 6.51
C ILE A 419 -12.04 -16.45 5.77
N GLU A 420 -13.27 -16.91 5.55
CA GLU A 420 -14.27 -16.20 4.74
C GLU A 420 -14.64 -14.85 5.36
N LYS A 421 -14.89 -14.82 6.67
CA LYS A 421 -15.21 -13.58 7.39
C LYS A 421 -14.02 -12.64 7.45
N SER A 422 -12.81 -13.17 7.54
CA SER A 422 -11.58 -12.37 7.51
C SER A 422 -11.30 -11.77 6.15
N GLN A 423 -11.65 -12.45 5.05
CA GLN A 423 -11.59 -11.85 3.70
C GLN A 423 -12.60 -10.71 3.55
N VAL A 424 -13.84 -10.89 4.02
CA VAL A 424 -14.85 -9.81 4.03
C VAL A 424 -14.36 -8.59 4.81
N GLY A 425 -13.91 -8.78 6.06
CA GLY A 425 -13.40 -7.66 6.88
C GLY A 425 -12.15 -7.01 6.30
N PHE A 426 -11.24 -7.79 5.70
CA PHE A 426 -10.08 -7.24 5.00
C PHE A 426 -10.47 -6.39 3.78
N ILE A 427 -11.47 -6.80 3.01
CA ILE A 427 -11.98 -5.99 1.91
C ILE A 427 -12.64 -4.71 2.44
N ASP A 428 -13.60 -4.84 3.35
CA ASP A 428 -14.40 -3.71 3.86
C ASP A 428 -13.54 -2.63 4.54
N TYR A 429 -12.51 -3.01 5.30
CA TYR A 429 -11.71 -2.06 6.10
C TYR A 429 -10.39 -1.60 5.47
N ILE A 430 -9.82 -2.35 4.51
CA ILE A 430 -8.48 -2.08 3.96
C ILE A 430 -8.50 -1.96 2.43
N VAL A 431 -9.01 -2.97 1.73
CA VAL A 431 -8.82 -3.08 0.27
C VAL A 431 -9.81 -2.19 -0.48
N HIS A 432 -11.09 -2.17 -0.10
CA HIS A 432 -12.10 -1.33 -0.73
C HIS A 432 -11.79 0.17 -0.55
N PRO A 433 -11.51 0.71 0.65
CA PRO A 433 -11.19 2.14 0.81
C PRO A 433 -9.98 2.59 -0.02
N LEU A 434 -8.97 1.73 -0.18
CA LEU A 434 -7.80 1.99 -1.02
C LEU A 434 -8.16 2.02 -2.51
N TRP A 435 -8.81 0.97 -3.00
CA TRP A 435 -9.16 0.86 -4.42
C TRP A 435 -10.25 1.85 -4.86
N GLU A 436 -11.17 2.21 -3.97
CA GLU A 436 -12.16 3.29 -4.17
C GLU A 436 -11.45 4.63 -4.38
N THR A 437 -10.52 4.98 -3.47
CA THR A 437 -9.74 6.22 -3.58
C THR A 437 -8.83 6.21 -4.83
N TRP A 438 -8.25 5.06 -5.18
CA TRP A 438 -7.48 4.91 -6.42
C TRP A 438 -8.36 5.11 -7.67
N ALA A 439 -9.54 4.49 -7.70
CA ALA A 439 -10.49 4.64 -8.80
C ALA A 439 -10.99 6.08 -8.94
N ASP A 440 -11.24 6.78 -7.82
CA ASP A 440 -11.55 8.20 -7.82
C ASP A 440 -10.41 9.03 -8.42
N LEU A 441 -9.14 8.70 -8.14
CA LEU A 441 -7.99 9.40 -8.72
C LEU A 441 -7.99 9.26 -10.26
N VAL A 442 -8.12 8.03 -10.76
CA VAL A 442 -7.97 7.67 -12.19
C VAL A 442 -9.30 7.48 -12.94
N HIS A 443 -10.42 7.95 -12.40
CA HIS A 443 -11.76 7.72 -12.94
C HIS A 443 -11.86 8.12 -14.44
N PRO A 444 -12.42 7.25 -15.31
CA PRO A 444 -13.21 6.05 -15.01
C PRO A 444 -12.41 4.73 -15.03
N ASP A 445 -11.09 4.78 -15.18
CA ASP A 445 -10.30 3.67 -15.74
C ASP A 445 -10.24 2.40 -14.86
N ALA A 446 -10.53 2.50 -13.57
CA ALA A 446 -10.46 1.37 -12.61
C ALA A 446 -11.83 0.78 -12.22
N GLN A 447 -12.93 1.17 -12.87
CA GLN A 447 -14.28 0.72 -12.47
C GLN A 447 -14.44 -0.81 -12.51
N GLU A 448 -13.96 -1.50 -13.56
CA GLU A 448 -14.04 -2.97 -13.66
C GLU A 448 -13.28 -3.68 -12.52
N ILE A 449 -12.25 -3.03 -11.94
CA ILE A 449 -11.47 -3.54 -10.81
C ILE A 449 -12.28 -3.44 -9.51
N LEU A 450 -13.04 -2.35 -9.32
CA LEU A 450 -13.98 -2.19 -8.21
C LEU A 450 -15.16 -3.16 -8.32
N ASP A 451 -15.78 -3.27 -9.50
CA ASP A 451 -16.91 -4.18 -9.73
C ASP A 451 -16.49 -5.63 -9.38
N THR A 452 -15.28 -6.05 -9.80
CA THR A 452 -14.71 -7.36 -9.47
C THR A 452 -14.44 -7.52 -7.97
N LEU A 453 -14.04 -6.45 -7.27
CA LEU A 453 -13.80 -6.45 -5.82
C LEU A 453 -15.12 -6.64 -5.05
N GLU A 454 -16.18 -5.93 -5.43
CA GLU A 454 -17.52 -6.09 -4.86
C GLU A 454 -18.05 -7.52 -5.08
N GLU A 455 -17.97 -8.05 -6.30
CA GLU A 455 -18.37 -9.43 -6.62
C GLU A 455 -17.61 -10.47 -5.78
N ASN A 456 -16.29 -10.32 -5.63
CA ASN A 456 -15.46 -11.20 -4.82
C ASN A 456 -15.78 -11.11 -3.33
N ARG A 457 -16.07 -9.89 -2.83
CA ARG A 457 -16.47 -9.63 -1.43
C ARG A 457 -17.80 -10.30 -1.11
N ASP A 458 -18.78 -10.15 -1.98
CA ASP A 458 -20.09 -10.80 -1.83
C ASP A 458 -20.02 -12.32 -2.00
N TRP A 459 -19.11 -12.82 -2.84
CA TRP A 459 -18.84 -14.26 -2.90
C TRP A 459 -18.34 -14.79 -1.55
N TYR A 460 -17.33 -14.16 -0.93
CA TYR A 460 -16.84 -14.58 0.38
C TYR A 460 -17.91 -14.41 1.48
N GLN A 461 -18.69 -13.33 1.45
CA GLN A 461 -19.82 -13.11 2.35
C GLN A 461 -20.86 -14.24 2.25
N SER A 462 -21.14 -14.74 1.05
CA SER A 462 -22.08 -15.85 0.80
C SER A 462 -21.55 -17.22 1.27
N MET A 463 -20.23 -17.35 1.41
CA MET A 463 -19.55 -18.56 1.85
C MET A 463 -19.41 -18.67 3.39
N ILE A 464 -19.67 -17.58 4.13
CA ILE A 464 -19.67 -17.60 5.60
C ILE A 464 -20.73 -18.59 6.09
N PRO A 465 -20.36 -19.62 6.89
CA PRO A 465 -21.33 -20.57 7.42
C PRO A 465 -22.41 -19.86 8.26
N PRO A 466 -23.69 -20.22 8.12
CA PRO A 466 -24.73 -19.68 8.98
C PRO A 466 -24.42 -20.06 10.43
N SER A 467 -24.47 -19.07 11.33
CA SER A 467 -24.30 -19.28 12.76
C SER A 467 -25.22 -20.41 13.24
N PRO A 468 -24.76 -21.32 14.12
CA PRO A 468 -25.66 -22.28 14.73
C PRO A 468 -26.78 -21.51 15.45
N PRO A 469 -28.05 -21.93 15.32
CA PRO A 469 -29.15 -21.22 15.96
C PRO A 469 -28.95 -21.20 17.47
N SER A 470 -29.07 -20.01 18.08
CA SER A 470 -28.99 -19.83 19.53
C SER A 470 -30.06 -20.70 20.21
N ASP A 471 -29.70 -21.41 21.28
CA ASP A 471 -30.64 -22.26 22.05
C ASP A 471 -31.85 -21.47 22.59
N ASP A 472 -31.75 -20.13 22.68
CA ASP A 472 -32.83 -19.23 23.10
C ASP A 472 -33.97 -19.05 22.06
N GLN A 473 -33.79 -19.45 20.79
CA GLN A 473 -34.82 -19.26 19.75
C GLN A 473 -36.01 -20.25 19.80
N GLN A 474 -36.15 -21.06 20.86
CA GLN A 474 -37.39 -21.81 21.12
C GLN A 474 -38.45 -21.04 21.91
N GLN A 475 -38.18 -19.81 22.40
CA GLN A 475 -39.15 -19.02 23.18
C GLN A 475 -39.24 -17.52 22.89
N SER A 476 -39.32 -17.11 21.61
CA SER A 476 -40.24 -16.03 21.23
C SER A 476 -40.63 -16.13 19.77
N GLY A 477 -41.88 -15.76 19.48
CA GLY A 477 -42.35 -15.58 18.10
C GLY A 477 -42.46 -14.11 17.75
N THR A 478 -42.57 -13.87 16.44
CA THR A 478 -42.95 -12.63 15.75
C THR A 478 -41.90 -11.53 15.56
N ASN A 479 -41.67 -11.27 14.26
CA ASN A 479 -41.25 -10.02 13.61
C ASN A 479 -39.93 -9.37 14.01
N GLU A 480 -38.93 -9.53 13.14
CA GLU A 480 -38.00 -8.45 12.83
C GLU A 480 -37.69 -8.44 11.33
N SER A 481 -37.75 -7.26 10.73
CA SER A 481 -37.47 -7.00 9.31
C SER A 481 -35.97 -6.83 9.10
N GLN A 482 -35.42 -7.51 8.09
CA GLN A 482 -34.01 -7.38 7.73
C GLN A 482 -33.71 -5.94 7.26
N GLN A 483 -32.88 -5.24 8.02
CA GLN A 483 -32.26 -3.98 7.62
C GLN A 483 -30.78 -4.27 7.33
N GLN A 484 -30.37 -4.15 6.07
CA GLN A 484 -28.97 -4.27 5.68
C GLN A 484 -28.28 -2.92 5.90
N ASP A 485 -27.39 -2.84 6.88
CA ASP A 485 -26.53 -1.68 7.07
C ASP A 485 -25.42 -1.65 6.01
N ARG A 486 -25.72 -1.05 4.85
CA ARG A 486 -24.69 -0.51 3.97
C ARG A 486 -24.20 0.81 4.58
N ILE A 487 -23.07 0.79 5.26
CA ILE A 487 -22.44 2.00 5.80
C ILE A 487 -21.80 2.78 4.65
N HIS A 488 -22.42 3.89 4.26
CA HIS A 488 -21.87 4.83 3.28
C HIS A 488 -21.00 5.87 4.00
N PHE A 489 -19.75 6.02 3.57
CA PHE A 489 -18.82 6.98 4.17
C PHE A 489 -19.21 8.40 3.72
N GLN A 490 -19.75 9.23 4.63
CA GLN A 490 -20.00 10.65 4.33
C GLN A 490 -19.47 11.54 5.45
N VAL A 491 -18.41 12.29 5.14
CA VAL A 491 -17.82 13.28 6.03
C VAL A 491 -18.59 14.59 5.89
N THR A 492 -19.46 14.90 6.85
CA THR A 492 -20.01 16.25 7.01
C THR A 492 -19.05 17.10 7.82
N LEU A 493 -18.50 18.14 7.17
CA LEU A 493 -17.78 19.21 7.87
C LEU A 493 -18.77 20.03 8.69
N GLU A 494 -18.73 19.88 10.02
CA GLU A 494 -19.42 20.82 10.91
C GLU A 494 -18.58 22.09 11.04
N GLU A 495 -19.03 23.18 10.42
CA GLU A 495 -18.49 24.52 10.66
C GLU A 495 -18.81 24.95 12.09
N GLY A 496 -17.78 25.27 12.88
CA GLY A 496 -17.94 25.73 14.26
C GLY A 496 -18.41 27.18 14.32
N ASP A 497 -19.66 27.40 14.70
CA ASP A 497 -20.25 28.74 14.83
C ASP A 497 -19.97 29.34 16.22
N GLU A 498 -18.89 30.10 16.34
CA GLU A 498 -18.60 30.91 17.54
C GLU A 498 -19.38 32.23 17.52
N THR A 499 -20.58 32.26 18.13
CA THR A 499 -21.18 33.51 18.60
C THR A 499 -21.57 33.44 20.07
N SER A 500 -20.73 34.06 20.90
CA SER A 500 -21.03 34.30 22.32
C SER A 500 -21.91 35.55 22.47
N GLU A 501 -23.11 35.41 23.05
CA GLU A 501 -23.82 36.55 23.65
C GLU A 501 -24.23 36.28 25.10
N ALA A 502 -24.20 37.36 25.89
CA ALA A 502 -24.29 37.32 27.34
C ALA A 502 -25.74 37.38 27.85
N VAL A 503 -25.95 36.81 29.03
CA VAL A 503 -27.22 36.88 29.75
C VAL A 503 -27.42 38.29 30.32
N GLU A 504 -28.47 39.01 29.88
CA GLU A 504 -29.09 40.04 30.70
C GLU A 504 -30.53 40.40 30.26
N GLY A 505 -31.40 40.68 31.24
CA GLY A 505 -32.63 41.49 31.06
C GLY A 505 -33.85 40.80 30.43
N GLY A 506 -34.88 40.50 31.24
CA GLY A 506 -36.18 40.05 30.71
C GLY A 506 -37.17 41.20 30.49
N ASP A 507 -38.25 40.92 29.75
CA ASP A 507 -39.59 41.44 30.06
C ASP A 507 -40.67 40.48 29.51
N THR A 508 -41.90 40.62 30.01
CA THR A 508 -43.08 39.78 29.74
C THR A 508 -44.07 40.45 28.79
N GLY A 509 -44.71 39.69 27.89
CA GLY A 509 -46.05 40.08 27.38
C GLY A 509 -46.49 39.64 25.97
N GLY A 510 -47.40 38.66 25.91
CA GLY A 510 -48.75 38.81 25.34
C GLY A 510 -49.03 38.83 23.81
N GLY A 511 -50.10 38.11 23.41
CA GLY A 511 -50.84 38.26 22.13
C GLY A 511 -50.27 37.44 20.96
N ASP A 512 -50.94 36.49 20.28
CA ASP A 512 -52.36 36.25 19.89
C ASP A 512 -52.78 36.86 18.52
N ASP A 513 -53.57 36.08 17.76
CA ASP A 513 -54.09 36.28 16.38
C ASP A 513 -53.05 36.47 15.23
N GLY A 514 -53.34 36.12 13.97
CA GLY A 514 -54.53 35.47 13.39
C GLY A 514 -54.71 35.73 11.88
N GLY A 515 -55.07 34.71 11.10
CA GLY A 515 -55.43 34.78 9.67
C GLY A 515 -54.26 34.71 8.67
N GLY A 516 -54.40 34.19 7.44
CA GLY A 516 -55.57 33.61 6.75
C GLY A 516 -55.71 34.13 5.31
N GLY A 517 -55.71 33.25 4.29
CA GLY A 517 -55.95 33.66 2.90
C GLY A 517 -55.48 32.68 1.82
N GLU A 518 -56.35 31.75 1.41
CA GLU A 518 -56.27 31.06 0.12
C GLU A 518 -56.97 31.89 -0.99
N PHE A 519 -56.60 31.63 -2.26
CA PHE A 519 -57.42 31.59 -3.51
C PHE A 519 -56.41 31.45 -4.68
N SER A 520 -56.30 30.31 -5.41
CA SER A 520 -57.03 29.92 -6.64
C SER A 520 -57.20 31.07 -7.67
N SER A 521 -57.05 30.93 -8.99
CA SER A 521 -56.90 29.77 -9.92
C SER A 521 -56.06 30.23 -11.17
N GLU A 522 -55.96 29.62 -12.36
CA GLU A 522 -56.66 28.51 -13.05
C GLU A 522 -55.77 27.90 -14.19
N ASP A 523 -56.25 26.84 -14.86
CA ASP A 523 -55.72 26.15 -16.06
C ASP A 523 -56.62 26.53 -17.29
N PRO A 524 -56.67 25.88 -18.49
CA PRO A 524 -55.70 25.08 -19.26
C PRO A 524 -55.56 25.50 -20.77
N GLY A 525 -54.67 24.81 -21.51
CA GLY A 525 -55.07 24.20 -22.80
C GLY A 525 -54.34 24.61 -24.10
N GLY A 526 -54.09 23.62 -24.98
CA GLY A 526 -53.64 23.82 -26.37
C GLY A 526 -52.91 22.60 -26.97
N GLU A 527 -53.59 21.79 -27.79
CA GLU A 527 -53.05 20.57 -28.44
C GLU A 527 -52.61 20.80 -29.90
N THR A 528 -51.85 19.83 -30.47
CA THR A 528 -51.68 19.52 -31.91
C THR A 528 -50.97 20.57 -32.82
N GLU A 529 -50.32 20.25 -33.95
CA GLU A 529 -50.31 19.04 -34.80
C GLU A 529 -49.03 18.92 -35.70
N GLU A 530 -48.74 17.69 -36.16
CA GLU A 530 -48.20 17.28 -37.48
C GLU A 530 -46.83 17.72 -38.11
N ASN A 531 -46.02 16.67 -38.41
CA ASN A 531 -45.52 16.25 -39.75
C ASN A 531 -44.09 16.46 -40.31
N ALA A 532 -43.71 15.45 -41.11
CA ALA A 532 -42.77 15.41 -42.26
C ALA A 532 -41.23 15.32 -42.08
N THR A 533 -40.76 14.06 -42.09
CA THR A 533 -39.65 13.49 -42.89
C THR A 533 -38.87 14.36 -43.89
N GLU A 534 -37.54 14.18 -43.95
CA GLU A 534 -36.84 13.84 -45.21
C GLU A 534 -35.52 13.07 -44.93
N ALA A 535 -35.06 12.26 -45.90
CA ALA A 535 -33.81 11.51 -45.86
C ALA A 535 -33.10 11.62 -47.23
N GLY A 536 -31.76 11.67 -47.27
CA GLY A 536 -31.05 11.80 -48.55
C GLY A 536 -29.53 11.68 -48.51
N MET A 537 -29.07 10.47 -48.89
CA MET A 537 -27.71 10.08 -49.33
C MET A 537 -26.59 10.02 -48.28
#